data_AF-A0A2G8JGT3-F1
#
_entry.id   AF-A0A2G8JGT3-F1
#
_cell.length_a   1.000
_cell.length_b   1.000
_cell.length_c   1.000
_cell.angle_alpha   90.00
_cell.angle_beta   90.00
_cell.angle_gamma   90.00
#
_symmetry.space_group_name_H-M   'P 1'
#
loop_
_entity.id
_entity.type
_entity.pdbx_description
1 polymer ?
#
loop_
_entity_poly.entity_id
_entity_poly.type
_entity_poly.pdbx_seq_one_letter_code
_entity_poly.pdbx_strand_id
1 'polypeptide(L)'
;MRVYLAAQVLSKTVANALESMGKPELSSTILFIRTINDWFDCLNVANTKQHFQGRNANLAPYKWSMMRVLENDFLGFLDEWYAESQSAEDVPKKDRYKLFISRETYSGMHITVKSFVSLAKELLQNPSVEYVLSEKFSQDPLEEYFSKQRGCGGRNDNPSVQQVGHNMLSLMVAGSRAVSSLRSNCRKRPREDEDI
;
A
#
# COMPACT_ATOMS: atom_id res chain seq x y z
N MET A 1 -7.79 8.80 -8.41
CA MET A 1 -8.20 8.21 -7.11
C MET A 1 -7.15 8.61 -6.09
N ARG A 2 -7.48 9.27 -4.98
CA ARG A 2 -6.45 9.88 -4.12
C ARG A 2 -6.03 8.95 -2.97
N VAL A 3 -5.12 8.02 -3.24
CA VAL A 3 -4.61 7.05 -2.24
C VAL A 3 -4.03 7.76 -1.01
N TYR A 4 -3.36 8.90 -1.20
CA TYR A 4 -2.77 9.65 -0.10
C TYR A 4 -3.79 10.11 0.95
N LEU A 5 -5.04 10.40 0.55
CA LEU A 5 -6.09 10.79 1.50
C LEU A 5 -6.49 9.61 2.38
N ALA A 6 -6.62 8.42 1.80
CA ALA A 6 -6.92 7.21 2.55
C ALA A 6 -5.80 6.88 3.55
N ALA A 7 -4.54 6.95 3.13
CA ALA A 7 -3.39 6.72 3.99
C ALA A 7 -3.31 7.75 5.15
N GLN A 8 -3.67 9.02 4.91
CA GLN A 8 -3.69 10.04 5.97
C GLN A 8 -4.79 9.79 7.01
N VAL A 9 -5.99 9.39 6.56
CA VAL A 9 -7.12 9.08 7.45
C VAL A 9 -6.81 7.85 8.29
N LEU A 10 -6.21 6.82 7.70
CA LEU A 10 -5.87 5.56 8.37
C LEU A 10 -4.44 5.57 8.90
N SER A 11 -4.03 6.66 9.57
CA SER A 11 -2.66 6.83 10.05
C SER A 11 -2.52 6.61 11.57
N LYS A 12 -1.32 6.21 12.01
CA LYS A 12 -0.96 6.16 13.44
C LYS A 12 -1.27 7.44 14.20
N THR A 13 -1.07 8.60 13.57
CA THR A 13 -1.37 9.90 14.18
C THR A 13 -2.87 10.05 14.50
N VAL A 14 -3.74 9.61 13.59
CA VAL A 14 -5.19 9.61 13.84
C VAL A 14 -5.54 8.64 14.97
N ALA A 15 -4.97 7.42 14.97
CA ALA A 15 -5.17 6.46 16.06
C ALA A 15 -4.72 7.02 17.43
N ASN A 16 -3.54 7.64 17.50
CA ASN A 16 -3.04 8.27 18.73
C ASN A 16 -3.96 9.42 19.20
N ALA A 17 -4.49 10.21 18.26
CA ALA A 17 -5.43 11.28 18.59
C ALA A 17 -6.73 10.73 19.19
N LEU A 18 -7.31 9.67 18.58
CA LEU A 18 -8.49 9.00 19.11
C LEU A 18 -8.23 8.39 20.49
N GLU A 19 -7.06 7.77 20.69
CA GLU A 19 -6.65 7.20 21.97
C GLU A 19 -6.52 8.28 23.06
N SER A 20 -5.98 9.46 22.70
CA SER A 20 -5.85 10.58 23.64
C SER A 20 -7.18 11.13 24.16
N MET A 21 -8.30 10.84 23.48
CA MET A 21 -9.64 11.22 23.93
C MET A 21 -10.12 10.37 25.12
N GLY A 22 -9.46 9.23 25.41
CA GLY A 22 -9.77 8.38 26.57
C GLY A 22 -11.15 7.70 26.52
N LYS A 23 -11.73 7.57 25.33
CA LYS A 23 -13.08 7.03 25.12
C LYS A 23 -13.03 5.53 24.81
N PRO A 24 -13.58 4.65 25.67
CA PRO A 24 -13.50 3.21 25.48
C PRO A 24 -14.22 2.74 24.21
N GLU A 25 -15.26 3.45 23.76
CA GLU A 25 -15.99 3.15 22.52
C GLU A 25 -15.13 3.30 21.25
N LEU A 26 -13.99 3.98 21.32
CA LEU A 26 -13.08 4.18 20.19
C LEU A 26 -12.05 3.04 20.04
N SER A 27 -11.96 2.12 21.01
CA SER A 27 -10.90 1.11 21.08
C SER A 27 -10.81 0.25 19.82
N SER A 28 -11.95 -0.23 19.30
CA SER A 28 -11.99 -1.05 18.07
C SER A 28 -11.58 -0.26 16.83
N THR A 29 -11.96 1.02 16.75
CA THR A 29 -11.54 1.91 15.65
C THR A 29 -10.05 2.19 15.69
N ILE A 30 -9.49 2.41 16.89
CA ILE A 30 -8.04 2.62 17.09
C ILE A 30 -7.28 1.37 16.65
N LEU A 31 -7.73 0.18 17.08
CA LEU A 31 -7.14 -1.09 16.66
C LEU A 31 -7.16 -1.24 15.14
N PHE A 32 -8.33 -1.04 14.51
CA PHE A 32 -8.47 -1.11 13.06
C PHE A 32 -7.51 -0.15 12.33
N ILE A 33 -7.45 1.12 12.74
CA ILE A 33 -6.58 2.11 12.10
C ILE A 33 -5.11 1.73 12.24
N ARG A 34 -4.68 1.30 13.43
CA ARG A 34 -3.28 0.89 13.68
C ARG A 34 -2.91 -0.32 12.82
N THR A 35 -3.76 -1.35 12.81
CA THR A 35 -3.52 -2.59 12.05
C THR A 35 -3.45 -2.32 10.55
N ILE A 36 -4.36 -1.51 10.00
CA ILE A 36 -4.34 -1.14 8.58
C ILE A 36 -3.13 -0.27 8.24
N ASN A 37 -2.77 0.71 9.09
CA ASN A 37 -1.57 1.52 8.90
C ASN A 37 -0.32 0.62 8.84
N ASP A 38 -0.18 -0.30 9.79
CA ASP A 38 1.01 -1.15 9.90
C ASP A 38 1.12 -2.11 8.73
N TRP A 39 0.02 -2.72 8.32
CA TRP A 39 -0.03 -3.52 7.09
C TRP A 39 0.35 -2.72 5.85
N PHE A 40 -0.19 -1.50 5.71
CA PHE A 40 0.09 -0.65 4.55
C PHE A 40 1.56 -0.21 4.51
N ASP A 41 2.12 0.22 5.64
CA ASP A 41 3.54 0.58 5.76
C ASP A 41 4.44 -0.62 5.43
N CYS A 42 4.13 -1.79 5.99
CA CYS A 42 4.82 -3.03 5.68
C CYS A 42 4.83 -3.31 4.17
N LEU A 43 3.73 -3.09 3.45
CA LEU A 43 3.70 -3.33 2.00
C LEU A 43 4.23 -2.16 1.15
N ASN A 44 4.70 -1.07 1.76
CA ASN A 44 5.15 0.13 1.06
C ASN A 44 6.60 0.56 1.39
N VAL A 45 7.49 -0.41 1.61
CA VAL A 45 8.93 -0.19 1.84
C VAL A 45 9.62 0.16 0.52
N ALA A 46 9.98 1.43 0.36
CA ALA A 46 10.54 1.96 -0.89
C ALA A 46 12.06 1.96 -0.95
N ASN A 47 12.74 2.11 0.20
CA ASN A 47 14.20 2.17 0.28
C ASN A 47 14.72 1.75 1.67
N THR A 48 16.05 1.66 1.80
CA THR A 48 16.72 1.18 3.01
C THR A 48 16.77 2.18 4.16
N LYS A 49 16.58 3.48 3.88
CA LYS A 49 16.72 4.57 4.86
C LYS A 49 15.37 5.05 5.43
N GLN A 50 14.25 4.70 4.79
CA GLN A 50 12.91 5.21 5.10
C GLN A 50 12.52 4.95 6.56
N HIS A 51 12.82 3.76 7.09
CA HIS A 51 12.54 3.42 8.49
C HIS A 51 13.29 4.29 9.50
N PHE A 52 14.55 4.66 9.21
CA PHE A 52 15.34 5.54 10.07
C PHE A 52 14.81 6.97 10.04
N GLN A 53 14.54 7.50 8.84
CA GLN A 53 14.03 8.87 8.66
C GLN A 53 12.62 9.05 9.25
N GLY A 54 11.74 8.07 9.00
CA GLY A 54 10.36 8.07 9.49
C GLY A 54 10.19 7.54 10.91
N ARG A 55 11.26 7.03 11.54
CA ARG A 55 11.23 6.35 12.85
C ARG A 55 10.13 5.28 12.92
N ASN A 56 10.00 4.49 11.85
CA ASN A 56 8.95 3.50 11.70
C ASN A 56 9.56 2.16 11.28
N ALA A 57 9.59 1.19 12.21
CA ALA A 57 10.16 -0.13 11.97
C ALA A 57 9.45 -0.91 10.85
N ASN A 58 8.16 -0.64 10.61
CA ASN A 58 7.38 -1.30 9.56
C ASN A 58 7.83 -0.88 8.14
N LEU A 59 8.60 0.20 8.02
CA LEU A 59 9.18 0.66 6.75
C LEU A 59 10.62 0.16 6.54
N ALA A 60 11.07 -0.82 7.32
CA ALA A 60 12.42 -1.37 7.16
C ALA A 60 12.44 -2.42 6.02
N PRO A 61 13.59 -2.58 5.32
CA PRO A 61 13.74 -3.63 4.32
C PRO A 61 13.48 -5.02 4.88
N TYR A 62 12.77 -5.85 4.11
CA TYR A 62 12.39 -7.18 4.58
C TYR A 62 13.61 -8.07 4.74
N LYS A 63 13.67 -8.66 5.93
CA LYS A 63 14.54 -9.78 6.32
C LYS A 63 13.67 -10.87 6.93
N TRP A 64 14.24 -12.06 7.13
CA TRP A 64 13.55 -13.25 7.63
C TRP A 64 12.63 -13.05 8.85
N SER A 65 12.94 -12.13 9.77
CA SER A 65 12.15 -11.92 10.99
C SER A 65 10.89 -11.07 10.81
N MET A 66 10.78 -10.27 9.75
CA MET A 66 9.75 -9.22 9.64
C MET A 66 8.43 -9.69 9.01
N MET A 67 8.43 -10.87 8.42
CA MET A 67 7.25 -11.45 7.74
C MET A 67 6.15 -11.90 8.70
N ARG A 68 6.48 -12.15 9.98
CA ARG A 68 5.50 -12.61 10.98
C ARG A 68 4.42 -11.57 11.27
N VAL A 69 4.76 -10.28 11.19
CA VAL A 69 3.82 -9.18 11.43
C VAL A 69 2.68 -9.23 10.40
N LEU A 70 3.00 -9.51 9.14
CA LEU A 70 2.00 -9.64 8.09
C LEU A 70 1.15 -10.91 8.23
N GLU A 71 1.79 -12.07 8.46
CA GLU A 71 1.08 -13.36 8.51
C GLU A 71 0.27 -13.54 9.79
N ASN A 72 0.80 -13.18 10.95
CA ASN A 72 0.15 -13.45 12.24
C ASN A 72 -0.71 -12.27 12.69
N ASP A 73 -0.16 -11.06 12.69
CA ASP A 73 -0.86 -9.92 13.29
C ASP A 73 -1.97 -9.43 12.36
N PHE A 74 -1.64 -9.17 11.08
CA PHE A 74 -2.62 -8.63 10.13
C PHE A 74 -3.64 -9.67 9.65
N LEU A 75 -3.21 -10.84 9.17
CA LEU A 75 -4.18 -11.85 8.73
C LEU A 75 -4.97 -12.44 9.91
N GLY A 76 -4.35 -12.60 11.08
CA GLY A 76 -5.06 -13.00 12.30
C GLY A 76 -6.17 -12.01 12.65
N PHE A 77 -5.88 -10.70 12.65
CA PHE A 77 -6.88 -9.66 12.83
C PHE A 77 -8.01 -9.72 11.79
N LEU A 78 -7.69 -9.94 10.50
CA LEU A 78 -8.70 -10.04 9.45
C LEU A 78 -9.61 -11.27 9.63
N ASP A 79 -9.04 -12.42 10.00
CA ASP A 79 -9.77 -13.66 10.21
C ASP A 79 -10.65 -13.58 11.46
N GLU A 80 -10.15 -12.98 12.54
CA GLU A 80 -10.92 -12.69 13.75
C GLU A 80 -12.09 -11.72 13.46
N TRP A 81 -11.82 -10.60 12.78
CA TRP A 81 -12.86 -9.65 12.40
C TRP A 81 -13.91 -10.29 11.48
N TYR A 82 -13.50 -11.14 10.54
CA TYR A 82 -14.43 -11.91 9.72
C TYR A 82 -15.30 -12.82 10.56
N ALA A 83 -14.71 -13.61 11.47
CA ALA A 83 -15.43 -14.51 12.35
C ALA A 83 -16.46 -13.77 13.22
N GLU A 84 -16.06 -12.67 13.85
CA GLU A 84 -16.93 -11.81 14.67
C GLU A 84 -18.10 -11.24 13.85
N SER A 85 -17.84 -10.79 12.62
CA SER A 85 -18.88 -10.28 11.73
C SER A 85 -19.94 -11.34 11.41
N GLN A 86 -19.53 -12.61 11.29
CA GLN A 86 -20.42 -13.72 11.01
C GLN A 86 -21.14 -14.23 12.25
N SER A 87 -20.57 -14.08 13.45
CA SER A 87 -21.18 -14.52 14.71
C SER A 87 -22.07 -13.47 15.38
N ALA A 88 -22.19 -12.25 14.85
CA ALA A 88 -23.04 -11.18 15.38
C ALA A 88 -24.53 -11.60 15.47
N GLU A 89 -24.98 -12.04 16.65
CA GLU A 89 -26.35 -12.52 16.91
C GLU A 89 -27.40 -11.42 16.86
N ASP A 90 -27.00 -10.20 17.21
CA ASP A 90 -27.79 -8.97 17.20
C ASP A 90 -28.11 -8.46 15.78
N VAL A 91 -27.37 -8.93 14.77
CA VAL A 91 -27.57 -8.54 13.37
C VAL A 91 -28.20 -9.69 12.56
N PRO A 92 -29.31 -9.44 11.83
CA PRO A 92 -29.91 -10.42 10.93
C PRO A 92 -28.86 -10.98 9.96
N LYS A 93 -28.86 -12.30 9.73
CA LYS A 93 -27.88 -12.99 8.85
C LYS A 93 -27.69 -12.31 7.49
N LYS A 94 -28.78 -11.81 6.90
CA LYS A 94 -28.77 -11.12 5.60
C LYS A 94 -28.01 -9.81 5.59
N ASP A 95 -27.81 -9.17 6.76
CA ASP A 95 -27.18 -7.87 6.91
C ASP A 95 -25.74 -7.96 7.46
N ARG A 96 -25.31 -9.14 7.94
CA ARG A 96 -23.96 -9.36 8.50
C ARG A 96 -22.83 -9.02 7.54
N TYR A 97 -23.03 -9.14 6.23
CA TYR A 97 -22.03 -8.75 5.23
C TYR A 97 -21.67 -7.25 5.30
N LYS A 98 -22.54 -6.40 5.85
CA LYS A 98 -22.29 -4.96 6.01
C LYS A 98 -21.33 -4.64 7.16
N LEU A 99 -21.10 -5.60 8.06
CA LEU A 99 -20.20 -5.46 9.21
C LEU A 99 -18.73 -5.72 8.83
N PHE A 100 -18.48 -6.15 7.60
CA PHE A 100 -17.16 -6.53 7.11
C PHE A 100 -16.89 -5.92 5.74
N ILE A 101 -15.62 -5.91 5.36
CA ILE A 101 -15.20 -5.56 3.99
C ILE A 101 -15.76 -6.55 2.97
N SER A 102 -15.76 -6.18 1.69
CA SER A 102 -16.24 -7.08 0.65
C SER A 102 -15.40 -8.37 0.59
N ARG A 103 -16.02 -9.45 0.13
CA ARG A 103 -15.37 -10.76 0.00
C ARG A 103 -14.15 -10.68 -0.94
N GLU A 104 -14.23 -9.85 -1.97
CA GLU A 104 -13.17 -9.60 -2.93
C GLU A 104 -11.97 -8.91 -2.26
N THR A 105 -12.22 -7.90 -1.42
CA THR A 105 -11.16 -7.20 -0.69
C THR A 105 -10.50 -8.12 0.34
N TYR A 106 -11.29 -8.88 1.09
CA TYR A 106 -10.77 -9.87 2.03
C TYR A 106 -9.88 -10.92 1.36
N SER A 107 -10.39 -11.55 0.29
CA SER A 107 -9.62 -12.51 -0.51
C SER A 107 -8.34 -11.87 -1.08
N GLY A 108 -8.45 -10.66 -1.62
CA GLY A 108 -7.33 -9.91 -2.17
C GLY A 108 -6.24 -9.61 -1.14
N MET A 109 -6.62 -9.25 0.10
CA MET A 109 -5.68 -9.04 1.20
C MET A 109 -4.94 -10.33 1.57
N HIS A 110 -5.62 -11.46 1.69
CA HIS A 110 -4.99 -12.75 1.94
C HIS A 110 -4.03 -13.16 0.82
N ILE A 111 -4.46 -13.03 -0.44
CA ILE A 111 -3.62 -13.35 -1.60
C ILE A 111 -2.39 -12.46 -1.61
N THR A 112 -2.54 -11.15 -1.40
CA THR A 112 -1.43 -10.19 -1.39
C THR A 112 -0.41 -10.55 -0.34
N VAL A 113 -0.83 -10.76 0.91
CA VAL A 113 0.08 -11.07 2.02
C VAL A 113 0.76 -12.43 1.81
N LYS A 114 -0.01 -13.49 1.54
CA LYS A 114 0.56 -14.83 1.36
C LYS A 114 1.51 -14.91 0.18
N SER A 115 1.16 -14.29 -0.95
CA SER A 115 2.01 -14.28 -2.15
C SER A 115 3.28 -13.48 -1.92
N PHE A 116 3.17 -12.28 -1.34
CA PHE A 116 4.33 -11.44 -1.04
C PHE A 116 5.27 -12.14 -0.06
N VAL A 117 4.75 -12.71 1.03
CA VAL A 117 5.59 -13.38 2.03
C VAL A 117 6.26 -14.63 1.44
N SER A 118 5.53 -15.44 0.66
CA SER A 118 6.13 -16.60 -0.02
C SER A 118 7.27 -16.17 -0.95
N LEU A 119 7.01 -15.17 -1.80
CA LEU A 119 7.99 -14.65 -2.75
C LEU A 119 9.21 -14.05 -2.05
N ALA A 120 8.99 -13.24 -1.01
CA ALA A 120 10.10 -12.65 -0.26
C ALA A 120 10.92 -13.72 0.48
N LYS A 121 10.30 -14.81 0.98
CA LYS A 121 11.02 -15.95 1.56
C LYS A 121 11.90 -16.63 0.51
N GLU A 122 11.37 -16.88 -0.68
CA GLU A 122 12.13 -17.47 -1.80
C GLU A 122 13.29 -16.58 -2.24
N LEU A 123 13.08 -15.27 -2.38
CA LEU A 123 14.14 -14.34 -2.77
C LEU A 123 15.27 -14.28 -1.74
N LEU A 124 14.93 -14.25 -0.45
CA LEU A 124 15.90 -14.19 0.66
C LEU A 124 16.65 -15.51 0.91
N GLN A 125 16.28 -16.61 0.25
CA GLN A 125 17.08 -17.84 0.25
C GLN A 125 18.36 -17.68 -0.57
N ASN A 126 18.36 -16.77 -1.56
CA ASN A 126 19.56 -16.48 -2.33
C ASN A 126 20.53 -15.63 -1.48
N PRO A 127 21.76 -16.10 -1.20
CA PRO A 127 22.74 -15.36 -0.40
C PRO A 127 23.10 -13.98 -0.97
N SER A 128 22.91 -13.77 -2.28
CA SER A 128 23.15 -12.49 -2.95
C SER A 128 22.04 -11.46 -2.73
N VAL A 129 20.89 -11.85 -2.16
CA VAL A 129 19.76 -10.96 -1.88
C VAL A 129 19.78 -10.60 -0.40
N GLU A 130 20.28 -9.40 -0.08
CA GLU A 130 20.40 -8.94 1.30
C GLU A 130 19.06 -8.56 1.95
N TYR A 131 18.12 -8.07 1.14
CA TYR A 131 16.81 -7.60 1.57
C TYR A 131 15.81 -7.55 0.42
N VAL A 132 14.53 -7.39 0.76
CA VAL A 132 13.44 -7.20 -0.22
C VAL A 132 12.72 -5.87 0.07
N LEU A 133 12.39 -5.13 -0.99
CA LEU A 133 11.62 -3.87 -0.94
C LEU A 133 10.21 -4.12 -1.47
N SER A 134 9.21 -4.07 -0.59
CA SER A 134 7.83 -4.44 -0.93
C SER A 134 7.19 -3.50 -1.95
N GLU A 135 7.59 -2.23 -1.97
CA GLU A 135 7.07 -1.23 -2.91
C GLU A 135 7.31 -1.63 -4.37
N LYS A 136 8.38 -2.39 -4.66
CA LYS A 136 8.73 -2.83 -6.02
C LYS A 136 7.74 -3.85 -6.61
N PHE A 137 6.87 -4.43 -5.79
CA PHE A 137 5.82 -5.36 -6.22
C PHE A 137 4.45 -4.67 -6.43
N SER A 138 4.40 -3.34 -6.29
CA SER A 138 3.20 -2.55 -6.56
C SER A 138 3.09 -2.16 -8.04
N GLN A 139 1.86 -1.83 -8.48
CA GLN A 139 1.60 -1.35 -9.83
C GLN A 139 1.81 0.16 -9.98
N ASP A 140 2.27 0.85 -8.94
CA ASP A 140 2.44 2.30 -8.96
C ASP A 140 3.36 2.81 -10.09
N PRO A 141 4.50 2.16 -10.44
CA PRO A 141 5.31 2.62 -11.58
C PRO A 141 4.52 2.62 -12.90
N LEU A 142 3.58 1.69 -13.05
CA LEU A 142 2.69 1.62 -14.21
C LEU A 142 1.64 2.75 -14.18
N GLU A 143 1.06 3.04 -13.01
CA GLU A 143 0.16 4.19 -12.85
C GLU A 143 0.86 5.53 -13.10
N GLU A 144 2.13 5.64 -12.69
CA GLU A 144 2.98 6.79 -12.97
C GLU A 144 3.20 6.94 -14.48
N TYR A 145 3.49 5.84 -15.18
CA TYR A 145 3.61 5.83 -16.64
C TYR A 145 2.33 6.30 -17.34
N PHE A 146 1.16 5.79 -16.92
CA PHE A 146 -0.12 6.27 -17.47
C PHE A 146 -0.37 7.76 -17.17
N SER A 147 0.12 8.26 -16.04
CA SER A 147 0.06 9.68 -15.71
C SER A 147 0.94 10.52 -16.63
N LYS A 148 2.13 10.02 -17.02
CA LYS A 148 3.00 10.66 -18.02
C LYS A 148 2.33 10.69 -19.39
N GLN A 149 1.74 9.57 -19.80
CA GLN A 149 1.00 9.44 -21.07
C GLN A 149 -0.13 10.48 -21.20
N ARG A 150 -0.97 10.63 -20.16
CA ARG A 150 -2.02 11.66 -20.15
C ARG A 150 -1.44 13.08 -20.08
N GLY A 151 -0.32 13.26 -19.38
CA GLY A 151 0.37 14.55 -19.26
C GLY A 151 0.89 15.11 -20.58
N CYS A 152 1.24 14.26 -21.55
CA CYS A 152 1.71 14.68 -22.87
C CYS A 152 0.64 15.47 -23.68
N GLY A 153 -0.65 15.24 -23.42
CA GLY A 153 -1.76 15.85 -24.16
C GLY A 153 -2.20 17.22 -23.64
N GLY A 154 -1.61 17.73 -22.55
CA GLY A 154 -2.04 18.98 -21.92
C GLY A 154 -3.47 18.88 -21.37
N ARG A 155 -4.44 19.45 -22.09
CA ARG A 155 -5.89 19.35 -21.77
C ARG A 155 -6.56 18.12 -22.39
N ASN A 156 -5.87 17.38 -23.24
CA ASN A 156 -6.38 16.15 -23.84
C ASN A 156 -6.12 14.96 -22.91
N ASP A 157 -7.00 14.78 -21.92
CA ASP A 157 -6.89 13.73 -20.91
C ASP A 157 -7.16 12.31 -21.46
N ASN A 158 -7.76 12.20 -22.66
CA ASN A 158 -8.11 10.93 -23.30
C ASN A 158 -7.50 10.83 -24.71
N PRO A 159 -6.20 10.52 -24.82
CA PRO A 159 -5.52 10.45 -26.11
C PRO A 159 -6.03 9.30 -26.98
N SER A 160 -6.04 9.51 -28.30
CA SER A 160 -6.30 8.46 -29.28
C SER A 160 -5.13 7.45 -29.34
N VAL A 161 -5.37 6.28 -29.94
CA VAL A 161 -4.33 5.25 -30.12
C VAL A 161 -3.08 5.81 -30.81
N GLN A 162 -3.26 6.64 -31.85
CA GLN A 162 -2.15 7.28 -32.56
C GLN A 162 -1.39 8.26 -31.65
N GLN A 163 -2.10 9.04 -30.84
CA GLN A 163 -1.48 9.96 -29.88
C GLN A 163 -0.68 9.22 -28.81
N VAL A 164 -1.22 8.11 -28.28
CA VAL A 164 -0.48 7.24 -27.35
C VAL A 164 0.80 6.70 -27.98
N GLY A 165 0.76 6.29 -29.25
CA GLY A 165 1.94 5.84 -29.99
C GLY A 165 3.03 6.92 -30.09
N HIS A 166 2.67 8.15 -30.48
CA HIS A 166 3.61 9.27 -30.54
C HIS A 166 4.16 9.67 -29.16
N ASN A 167 3.30 9.68 -28.14
CA ASN A 167 3.69 9.95 -26.76
C ASN A 167 4.67 8.90 -26.24
N MET A 168 4.46 7.62 -26.58
CA MET A 168 5.37 6.53 -26.18
C MET A 168 6.78 6.76 -26.73
N LEU A 169 6.94 7.10 -28.01
CA LEU A 169 8.24 7.45 -28.59
C LEU A 169 8.88 8.63 -27.85
N SER A 170 8.11 9.68 -27.59
CA SER A 170 8.58 10.88 -26.89
C SER A 170 9.03 10.56 -25.45
N LEU A 171 8.28 9.74 -24.73
CA LEU A 171 8.62 9.30 -23.37
C LEU A 171 9.85 8.40 -23.34
N MET A 172 10.03 7.52 -24.33
CA MET A 172 11.23 6.70 -24.44
C MET A 172 12.49 7.55 -24.68
N VAL A 173 12.40 8.58 -25.53
CA VAL A 173 13.50 9.53 -25.75
C VAL A 173 13.78 10.38 -24.52
N ALA A 174 12.75 10.84 -23.81
CA ALA A 174 12.90 11.65 -22.61
C ALA A 174 13.44 10.85 -21.40
N GLY A 175 13.20 9.53 -21.37
CA GLY A 175 13.69 8.63 -20.32
C GLY A 175 13.32 9.08 -18.91
N SER A 176 14.29 9.06 -18.00
CA SER A 176 14.12 9.44 -16.59
C SER A 176 13.87 10.94 -16.34
N ARG A 177 13.94 11.77 -17.39
CA ARG A 177 13.63 13.21 -17.32
C ARG A 177 12.14 13.51 -17.51
N ALA A 178 11.36 12.53 -17.98
CA ALA A 178 9.91 12.69 -18.11
C ALA A 178 9.25 12.80 -16.72
N VAL A 179 8.64 13.95 -16.44
CA VAL A 179 8.00 14.23 -15.14
C VAL A 179 6.53 13.80 -15.18
N SER A 180 6.08 13.11 -14.13
CA SER A 180 4.68 12.76 -13.94
C SER A 180 3.83 13.98 -13.57
N SER A 181 2.53 13.92 -13.87
CA SER A 181 1.59 15.00 -13.53
C SER A 181 1.58 15.30 -12.03
N LEU A 182 1.53 16.60 -11.67
CA LEU A 182 1.36 17.06 -10.27
C LEU A 182 0.07 16.54 -9.62
N ARG A 183 -0.91 16.11 -10.42
CA ARG A 183 -2.18 15.53 -9.97
C ARG A 183 -2.20 13.99 -9.99
N SER A 184 -1.07 13.35 -10.25
CA SER A 184 -0.96 11.89 -10.25
C SER A 184 -1.30 11.30 -8.88
N ASN A 185 -1.77 10.06 -8.86
CA ASN A 185 -2.04 9.32 -7.63
C ASN A 185 -0.75 9.10 -6.81
N CYS A 186 0.40 9.00 -7.48
CA CYS A 186 1.71 8.81 -6.88
C CYS A 186 2.48 10.14 -6.83
N ARG A 187 2.91 10.58 -5.64
CA ARG A 187 3.79 11.77 -5.49
C ARG A 187 5.20 11.47 -6.01
N LYS A 188 5.95 12.52 -6.35
CA LYS A 188 7.39 12.43 -6.66
C LYS A 188 8.11 11.65 -5.56
N ARG A 189 8.73 10.53 -5.92
CA ARG A 189 9.52 9.70 -5.02
C ARG A 189 10.95 10.25 -4.98
N PRO A 190 11.59 10.31 -3.81
CA PRO A 190 13.05 10.43 -3.78
C PRO A 190 13.60 9.21 -4.50
N ARG A 191 14.31 9.42 -5.61
CA ARG A 191 14.94 8.34 -6.35
C ARG A 191 16.11 7.82 -5.51
N GLU A 192 16.39 6.53 -5.61
CA GLU A 192 17.58 5.93 -5.01
C GLU A 192 18.88 6.63 -5.50
N ASP A 193 18.82 7.30 -6.66
CA ASP A 193 19.95 7.93 -7.35
C ASP A 193 20.14 9.44 -7.11
N GLU A 194 19.45 10.08 -6.16
CA GLU A 194 19.64 11.52 -5.90
C GLU A 194 20.90 11.85 -5.04
N ASP A 195 21.67 10.84 -4.63
CA ASP A 195 22.91 10.98 -3.84
C ASP A 195 24.13 10.28 -4.50
N ILE A 196 24.44 10.56 -5.77
CA ILE A 196 25.78 10.35 -6.36
C ILE A 196 26.27 11.64 -7.00
#